data_AF-A0A662SLX5-F1
#
_entry.id   AF-A0A662SLX5-F1
#
_cell.length_a   1.000
_cell.length_b   1.000
_cell.length_c   1.000
_cell.angle_alpha   90.00
_cell.angle_beta   90.00
_cell.angle_gamma   90.00
#
_symmetry.space_group_name_H-M   'P 1'
#
loop_
_entity.id
_entity.type
_entity.pdbx_description
1 polymer ?
#
loop_
_entity_poly.entity_id
_entity_poly.type
_entity_poly.pdbx_seq_one_letter_code
_entity_poly.pdbx_strand_id
1 'polypeptide(L)'
;MYVIVYGAGGGTGSGISGVVAKIIKEIDQKALILSLAVLPAPEECRLRSYNAVINLAFTSEFVDGMGLTSLEDYRGVGESIDEAYDRIDALLGRFFVTMLGSEELPVIKSRVRRAALACLEAVEDRLGGVLA
;
A
#
# COMPACT_ATOMS: atom_id res chain seq x y z
N MET A 1 2.27 10.37 9.02
CA MET A 1 2.94 9.36 8.17
C MET A 1 2.55 9.64 6.74
N TYR A 2 3.52 9.67 5.84
CA TYR A 2 3.32 9.87 4.41
C TYR A 2 3.76 8.61 3.67
N VAL A 3 2.98 8.21 2.66
CA VAL A 3 3.39 7.13 1.76
C VAL A 3 3.44 7.67 0.33
N ILE A 4 4.59 7.51 -0.32
CA ILE A 4 4.82 7.96 -1.70
C ILE A 4 4.86 6.72 -2.59
N VAL A 5 3.85 6.54 -3.43
CA VAL A 5 3.73 5.42 -4.36
C VAL A 5 4.04 5.88 -5.77
N TYR A 6 4.97 5.21 -6.46
CA TYR A 6 5.42 5.63 -7.78
C TYR A 6 6.03 4.50 -8.62
N GLY A 7 6.01 4.66 -9.94
CA GLY A 7 6.82 3.84 -10.84
C GLY A 7 8.24 4.39 -10.92
N ALA A 8 9.23 3.59 -10.53
CA ALA A 8 10.64 4.00 -10.47
C ALA A 8 11.22 4.30 -11.87
N GLY A 9 10.74 3.59 -12.91
CA GLY A 9 11.25 3.74 -14.26
C GLY A 9 10.63 4.86 -15.10
N GLY A 10 9.54 5.48 -14.63
CA GLY A 10 8.82 6.52 -15.37
C GLY A 10 9.59 7.85 -15.47
N GLY A 11 8.98 8.86 -16.10
CA GLY A 11 9.50 10.24 -16.10
C GLY A 11 8.93 11.06 -14.95
N THR A 12 7.60 11.18 -14.90
CA THR A 12 6.92 12.05 -13.92
C THR A 12 6.96 11.48 -12.51
N GLY A 13 6.44 10.26 -12.31
CA GLY A 13 6.40 9.63 -10.99
C GLY A 13 7.79 9.45 -10.39
N SER A 14 8.75 9.04 -11.23
CA SER A 14 10.15 8.90 -10.81
C SER A 14 10.81 10.23 -10.48
N GLY A 15 10.71 11.23 -11.36
CA GLY A 15 11.34 12.53 -11.12
C GLY A 15 10.77 13.28 -9.91
N ILE A 16 9.46 13.15 -9.65
CA ILE A 16 8.79 13.94 -8.60
C ILE A 16 8.85 13.27 -7.22
N SER A 17 8.98 11.94 -7.13
CA SER A 17 8.87 11.20 -5.86
C SER A 17 9.89 11.66 -4.82
N GLY A 18 11.17 11.74 -5.19
CA GLY A 18 12.22 12.20 -4.29
C GLY A 18 12.11 13.69 -3.96
N VAL A 19 11.63 14.51 -4.91
CA VAL A 19 11.43 15.96 -4.70
C VAL A 19 10.32 16.20 -3.67
N VAL A 20 9.22 15.46 -3.77
CA VAL A 20 8.13 15.51 -2.79
C VAL A 20 8.63 15.06 -1.41
N ALA A 21 9.38 13.97 -1.33
CA ALA A 21 9.96 13.50 -0.06
C ALA A 21 10.86 14.57 0.59
N LYS A 22 11.73 15.19 -0.20
CA LYS A 22 12.59 16.30 0.24
C LYS A 22 11.78 17.47 0.78
N ILE A 23 10.77 17.94 0.04
CA ILE A 23 9.94 19.07 0.45
C ILE A 23 9.19 18.75 1.76
N ILE A 24 8.67 17.53 1.90
CA ILE A 24 8.02 17.10 3.14
C ILE A 24 9.00 17.18 4.32
N LYS A 25 10.23 16.67 4.18
CA LYS A 25 11.26 16.74 5.23
C LYS A 25 11.70 18.17 5.55
N GLU A 26 11.71 19.07 4.57
CA GLU A 26 12.01 20.49 4.78
C GLU A 26 10.92 21.18 5.62
N ILE A 27 9.65 20.83 5.42
CA ILE A 27 8.51 21.41 6.15
C ILE A 27 8.33 20.76 7.52
N ASP A 28 8.49 19.45 7.60
CA ASP A 28 8.32 18.65 8.81
C ASP A 28 9.42 17.58 8.91
N GLN A 29 10.50 17.92 9.63
CA GLN A 29 11.63 17.01 9.84
C GLN A 29 11.24 15.72 10.59
N LYS A 30 10.12 15.72 11.34
CA LYS A 30 9.64 14.55 12.09
C LYS A 30 8.67 13.68 11.29
N ALA A 31 8.29 14.10 10.08
CA ALA A 31 7.43 13.32 9.22
C ALA A 31 8.05 11.96 8.92
N LEU A 32 7.33 10.87 9.24
CA LEU A 32 7.68 9.52 8.78
C LEU A 32 7.21 9.34 7.34
N ILE A 33 8.14 9.05 6.43
CA ILE A 33 7.92 8.90 4.99
C ILE A 33 8.34 7.49 4.56
N LEU A 34 7.38 6.74 4.04
CA LEU A 34 7.60 5.46 3.37
C LEU A 34 7.52 5.66 1.85
N SER A 35 8.53 5.22 1.11
CA SER A 35 8.45 5.13 -0.35
C SER A 35 8.07 3.69 -0.75
N LEU A 36 7.16 3.55 -1.72
CA LEU A 36 6.88 2.29 -2.40
C LEU A 36 7.08 2.48 -3.90
N ALA A 37 8.08 1.79 -4.44
CA ALA A 37 8.51 1.94 -5.82
C ALA A 37 8.27 0.65 -6.62
N VAL A 38 7.59 0.79 -7.76
CA VAL A 38 7.48 -0.31 -8.75
C VAL A 38 8.67 -0.22 -9.70
N LEU A 39 9.53 -1.25 -9.69
CA LEU A 39 10.68 -1.37 -10.57
C LEU A 39 10.22 -1.81 -11.97
N PRO A 40 10.83 -1.27 -13.03
CA PRO A 40 10.50 -1.67 -14.39
C PRO A 40 10.91 -3.11 -14.67
N ALA A 41 10.19 -3.79 -15.57
CA ALA A 41 10.55 -5.13 -16.04
C ALA A 41 11.75 -5.07 -17.00
N PRO A 42 12.56 -6.15 -17.10
CA PRO A 42 13.72 -6.19 -17.99
C PRO A 42 13.41 -5.97 -19.48
N GLU A 43 12.20 -6.30 -19.92
CA GLU A 43 11.75 -6.15 -21.31
C GLU A 43 11.31 -4.72 -21.65
N GLU A 44 11.16 -3.86 -20.64
CA GLU A 44 10.98 -2.44 -20.88
C GLU A 44 12.28 -1.80 -21.40
N CYS A 45 12.18 -0.56 -21.87
CA CYS A 45 13.34 0.17 -22.36
C CYS A 45 14.38 0.37 -21.24
N ARG A 46 15.67 0.15 -21.54
CA ARG A 46 16.82 0.35 -20.61
C ARG A 46 16.82 1.70 -19.90
N LEU A 47 16.28 2.74 -20.54
CA LEU A 47 16.14 4.07 -19.94
C LEU A 47 15.31 4.03 -18.66
N ARG A 48 14.30 3.15 -18.58
CA ARG A 48 13.49 2.98 -17.37
C ARG A 48 14.31 2.40 -16.22
N SER A 49 15.19 1.43 -16.48
CA SER A 49 16.12 0.93 -15.46
C SER A 49 17.08 2.02 -14.97
N TYR A 50 17.57 2.87 -15.88
CA TYR A 50 18.43 4.00 -15.52
C TYR A 50 17.70 5.03 -14.65
N ASN A 51 16.48 5.40 -15.02
CA ASN A 51 15.61 6.28 -14.23
C ASN A 51 15.36 5.70 -12.83
N ALA A 52 15.11 4.39 -12.74
CA ALA A 52 14.87 3.72 -11.46
C ALA A 52 16.10 3.83 -10.55
N VAL A 53 17.30 3.53 -11.03
CA VAL A 53 18.52 3.60 -10.22
C VAL A 53 18.75 5.02 -9.68
N ILE A 54 18.69 6.03 -10.56
CA ILE A 54 18.95 7.43 -10.17
C ILE A 54 17.92 7.89 -9.14
N ASN A 55 16.64 7.65 -9.41
CA ASN A 55 15.59 8.10 -8.52
C ASN A 55 15.61 7.38 -7.18
N LEU A 56 15.84 6.06 -7.15
CA LEU A 56 15.92 5.33 -5.89
C LEU A 56 17.06 5.85 -5.02
N ALA A 57 18.24 6.08 -5.62
CA ALA A 57 19.38 6.67 -4.91
C ALA A 57 19.09 8.08 -4.39
N PHE A 58 18.38 8.91 -5.16
CA PHE A 58 17.99 10.24 -4.70
C PHE A 58 16.91 10.20 -3.61
N THR A 59 15.90 9.36 -3.77
CA THR A 59 14.76 9.25 -2.85
C THR A 59 15.19 8.67 -1.50
N SER A 60 16.15 7.73 -1.48
CA SER A 60 16.64 7.11 -0.23
C SER A 60 17.23 8.10 0.76
N GLU A 61 17.68 9.27 0.31
CA GLU A 61 18.20 10.33 1.18
C GLU A 61 17.11 11.03 2.01
N PHE A 62 15.84 10.92 1.62
CA PHE A 62 14.74 11.70 2.20
C PHE A 62 13.62 10.87 2.83
N VAL A 63 13.64 9.55 2.66
CA VAL A 63 12.60 8.64 3.19
C VAL A 63 13.13 7.83 4.37
N ASP A 64 12.24 7.47 5.29
CA ASP A 64 12.59 6.67 6.48
C ASP A 64 12.54 5.16 6.18
N GLY A 65 11.88 4.79 5.09
CA GLY A 65 11.84 3.42 4.60
C GLY A 65 11.47 3.36 3.13
N MET A 66 11.90 2.29 2.46
CA MET A 66 11.67 2.08 1.04
C MET A 66 11.28 0.63 0.78
N GLY A 67 10.09 0.41 0.23
CA GLY A 67 9.63 -0.87 -0.28
C GLY A 67 9.74 -0.91 -1.80
N LEU A 68 10.24 -2.03 -2.31
CA LEU A 68 10.44 -2.24 -3.75
C LEU A 68 9.61 -3.43 -4.21
N THR A 69 9.03 -3.32 -5.39
CA THR A 69 8.35 -4.43 -6.05
C THR A 69 8.79 -4.49 -7.51
N SER A 70 9.22 -5.65 -7.98
CA SER A 70 9.58 -5.83 -9.39
C SER A 70 8.34 -6.09 -10.22
N LEU A 71 8.17 -5.38 -11.34
CA LEU A 71 7.08 -5.67 -12.28
C LEU A 71 7.16 -7.10 -12.85
N GLU A 72 8.38 -7.62 -12.99
CA GLU A 72 8.65 -8.98 -13.47
C GLU A 72 8.01 -10.05 -12.58
N ASP A 73 8.01 -9.86 -11.26
CA ASP A 73 7.49 -10.83 -10.29
C ASP A 73 5.96 -11.03 -10.42
N TYR A 74 5.28 -10.10 -11.07
CA TYR A 74 3.83 -10.11 -11.22
C TYR A 74 3.37 -10.38 -12.65
N ARG A 75 4.29 -10.61 -13.59
CA ARG A 75 3.95 -10.98 -14.96
C ARG A 75 3.87 -12.50 -15.10
N GLY A 76 2.71 -13.00 -15.50
CA GLY A 76 2.51 -14.40 -15.84
C GLY A 76 3.15 -14.78 -17.18
N VAL A 77 3.30 -16.09 -17.41
CA VAL A 77 3.84 -16.60 -18.68
C VAL A 77 2.90 -16.25 -19.82
N GLY A 78 3.40 -15.51 -20.81
CA GLY A 78 2.63 -15.08 -21.97
C GLY A 78 1.74 -13.85 -21.76
N GLU A 79 1.75 -13.27 -20.56
CA GLU A 79 1.03 -12.04 -20.26
C GLU A 79 1.80 -10.81 -20.77
N SER A 80 1.04 -9.79 -21.16
CA SER A 80 1.57 -8.49 -21.53
C SER A 80 2.07 -7.71 -20.31
N ILE A 81 2.86 -6.67 -20.57
CA ILE A 81 3.34 -5.74 -19.51
C ILE A 81 2.16 -4.96 -18.91
N ASP A 82 1.16 -4.60 -19.71
CA ASP A 82 -0.01 -3.88 -19.24
C ASP A 82 -0.85 -4.72 -18.26
N GLU A 83 -1.02 -6.02 -18.55
CA GLU A 83 -1.68 -6.95 -17.61
C GLU A 83 -0.92 -7.10 -16.28
N ALA A 84 0.41 -7.03 -16.32
CA ALA A 84 1.23 -7.03 -15.11
C ALA A 84 1.03 -5.75 -14.28
N TYR A 85 0.90 -4.58 -14.93
CA TYR A 85 0.57 -3.33 -14.25
C TYR A 85 -0.82 -3.38 -13.61
N ASP A 86 -1.84 -3.84 -14.34
CA ASP A 86 -3.20 -3.99 -13.81
C ASP A 86 -3.22 -4.89 -12.56
N ARG A 87 -2.43 -5.98 -12.59
CA ARG A 87 -2.28 -6.87 -11.45
C ARG A 87 -1.61 -6.21 -10.26
N ILE A 88 -0.51 -5.49 -10.48
CA ILE A 88 0.19 -4.76 -9.41
C ILE A 88 -0.70 -3.68 -8.80
N ASP A 89 -1.40 -2.90 -9.61
CA ASP A 89 -2.27 -1.83 -9.11
C ASP A 89 -3.38 -2.39 -8.22
N ALA A 90 -3.98 -3.52 -8.63
CA ALA A 90 -4.96 -4.23 -7.81
C ALA A 90 -4.37 -4.77 -6.50
N LEU A 91 -3.13 -5.25 -6.52
CA LEU A 91 -2.43 -5.74 -5.32
C LEU A 91 -2.01 -4.62 -4.38
N LEU A 92 -1.49 -3.51 -4.90
CA LEU A 92 -1.16 -2.31 -4.13
C LEU A 92 -2.41 -1.74 -3.47
N GLY A 93 -3.52 -1.66 -4.21
CA GLY A 93 -4.81 -1.23 -3.65
C GLY A 93 -5.25 -2.12 -2.48
N ARG A 94 -5.17 -3.45 -2.63
CA ARG A 94 -5.48 -4.40 -1.55
C ARG A 94 -4.51 -4.29 -0.38
N PHE A 95 -3.22 -4.14 -0.65
CA PHE A 95 -2.18 -3.97 0.36
C PHE A 95 -2.48 -2.75 1.23
N PHE A 96 -2.75 -1.59 0.62
CA PHE A 96 -3.05 -0.37 1.36
C PHE A 96 -4.36 -0.43 2.14
N VAL A 97 -5.42 -0.99 1.54
CA VAL A 97 -6.69 -1.20 2.26
C VAL A 97 -6.49 -2.12 3.46
N THR A 98 -5.69 -3.18 3.32
CA THR A 98 -5.41 -4.13 4.40
C THR A 98 -4.53 -3.50 5.47
N MET A 99 -3.45 -2.82 5.08
CA MET A 99 -2.49 -2.20 5.98
C MET A 99 -3.14 -1.07 6.79
N LEU A 100 -3.84 -0.15 6.12
CA LEU A 100 -4.54 0.97 6.78
C LEU A 100 -5.78 0.47 7.54
N GLY A 101 -6.52 -0.48 6.96
CA GLY A 101 -7.65 -1.11 7.63
C GLY A 101 -7.26 -1.94 8.85
N SER A 102 -6.00 -2.39 8.95
CA SER A 102 -5.52 -3.16 10.09
C SER A 102 -5.54 -2.38 11.40
N GLU A 103 -5.41 -1.06 11.36
CA GLU A 103 -5.56 -0.22 12.56
C GLU A 103 -7.02 -0.14 13.04
N GLU A 104 -7.98 -0.20 12.11
CA GLU A 104 -9.43 -0.19 12.39
C GLU A 104 -9.96 -1.58 12.78
N LEU A 105 -9.27 -2.66 12.40
CA LEU A 105 -9.69 -4.04 12.65
C LEU A 105 -10.00 -4.35 14.13
N PRO A 106 -9.19 -3.92 15.13
CA PRO A 106 -9.53 -4.10 16.54
C PRO A 106 -10.84 -3.43 16.93
N VAL A 107 -11.09 -2.21 16.44
CA VAL A 107 -12.32 -1.45 16.71
C VAL A 107 -13.51 -2.16 16.09
N ILE A 108 -13.41 -2.56 14.82
CA ILE A 108 -14.46 -3.31 14.10
C ILE A 108 -14.75 -4.63 14.81
N LYS A 109 -13.73 -5.43 15.14
CA LYS A 109 -13.87 -6.70 15.89
C LYS A 109 -14.59 -6.49 17.22
N SER A 110 -14.24 -5.43 17.96
CA SER A 110 -14.89 -5.11 19.23
C SER A 110 -16.38 -4.76 19.04
N ARG A 111 -16.73 -4.02 17.99
CA ARG A 111 -18.12 -3.65 17.67
C ARG A 111 -18.95 -4.86 17.27
N VAL A 112 -18.42 -5.71 16.39
CA VAL A 112 -19.08 -6.95 15.97
C VAL A 112 -19.30 -7.88 17.17
N ARG A 113 -18.30 -8.04 18.03
CA ARG A 113 -18.43 -8.83 19.26
C ARG A 113 -19.54 -8.29 20.17
N ARG A 114 -19.59 -6.98 20.41
CA ARG A 114 -20.66 -6.36 21.23
C ARG A 114 -22.04 -6.57 20.62
N ALA A 115 -22.18 -6.38 19.31
CA ALA A 115 -23.45 -6.58 18.61
C ALA A 115 -23.90 -8.05 18.68
N ALA A 116 -22.97 -9.01 18.53
CA ALA A 116 -23.26 -10.43 18.65
C ALA A 116 -23.71 -10.80 20.06
N LEU A 117 -23.05 -10.29 21.11
CA LEU A 117 -23.45 -10.52 22.50
C LEU A 117 -24.84 -9.94 22.79
N ALA A 118 -25.13 -8.72 22.35
CA ALA A 118 -26.45 -8.10 22.53
C ALA A 118 -27.56 -8.88 21.81
N CYS A 119 -27.28 -9.44 20.63
CA CYS A 119 -28.20 -10.35 19.96
C CYS A 119 -28.44 -11.64 20.76
N LEU A 120 -27.39 -12.18 21.39
CA LEU A 120 -27.48 -13.39 22.20
C LEU A 120 -28.34 -13.16 23.45
N GLU A 121 -28.09 -12.07 24.17
CA GLU A 121 -28.89 -11.64 25.32
C GLU A 121 -30.36 -11.47 24.94
N ALA A 122 -30.64 -10.79 23.81
CA ALA A 122 -32.01 -10.60 23.32
C ALA A 122 -32.71 -11.91 22.94
N VAL A 123 -31.96 -12.95 22.51
CA VAL A 123 -32.50 -14.28 22.23
C VAL A 123 -32.74 -15.05 23.53
N GLU A 124 -31.83 -14.98 24.50
CA GLU A 124 -31.97 -15.60 25.82
C GLU A 124 -33.17 -15.04 26.59
N ASP A 125 -33.36 -13.72 26.62
CA ASP A 125 -34.55 -13.10 27.22
C ASP A 125 -35.85 -13.60 26.60
N ARG A 126 -35.84 -13.83 25.28
CA ARG A 126 -37.00 -14.29 24.53
C ARG A 126 -37.29 -15.77 24.71
N LEU A 127 -36.28 -16.58 24.98
CA LEU A 127 -36.40 -18.02 25.27
C LEU A 127 -36.67 -18.29 26.75
N GLY A 128 -36.12 -17.49 27.67
CA GLY A 128 -36.37 -17.55 29.10
C GLY A 128 -37.82 -17.23 29.47
N GLY A 129 -38.50 -16.40 28.67
CA GLY A 129 -39.94 -16.15 28.77
C GLY A 129 -40.85 -17.26 28.21
N VAL A 130 -40.29 -18.32 27.61
CA VAL A 130 -41.06 -19.44 27.01
C VAL A 130 -41.04 -20.70 27.91
N LEU A 131 -40.23 -20.70 28.97
CA LEU A 131 -40.09 -21.81 29.93
C LEU A 131 -40.63 -21.49 31.35
N ALA A 132 -41.31 -20.36 31.52
CA ALA A 132 -42.09 -20.01 32.73
C ALA A 132 -43.59 -20.12 32.44
#